data_AF-A0A4V5PLQ7-F1
#
_entry.id   AF-A0A4V5PLQ7-F1
#
_cell.length_a   1.000
_cell.length_b   1.000
_cell.length_c   1.000
_cell.angle_alpha   90.00
_cell.angle_beta   90.00
_cell.angle_gamma   90.00
#
_symmetry.space_group_name_H-M   'P 1'
#
loop_
_entity.id
_entity.type
_entity.pdbx_description
1 polymer ?
#
loop_
_entity_poly.entity_id
_entity_poly.type
_entity_poly.pdbx_seq_one_letter_code
_entity_poly.pdbx_strand_id
1 'polypeptide(L)'
;MVLLIAAEGGYRLGRYRLRSPEQEQGAHVLALVTTTMGLLALVLAFTFGFAASRFEARKQMVVDEANAIETTYLRAGLLPGDHGAKVRGRLREYVAVRLEAVKLGNADHAVQRSVELHRELWKEAEAAGREQPASALVQIFIESLNKMIGLHAIRVKVAVRSGMPEAIWAALYLVAVLNLMAVGYHAGLVKTPRSPAVATLVIGLSVLLMLTADLDRSQEGALRVSQQAMIDLQHLMGD
;
A
#
# COMPACT_ATOMS: atom_id res chain seq x y z
N MET A 1 3.10 -18.87 -13.58
CA MET A 1 3.57 -20.27 -13.78
C MET A 1 2.85 -21.27 -12.87
N VAL A 2 2.79 -21.04 -11.56
CA VAL A 2 2.12 -21.95 -10.60
C VAL A 2 0.66 -22.24 -10.99
N LEU A 3 -0.11 -21.21 -11.35
CA LEU A 3 -1.51 -21.33 -11.77
C LEU A 3 -1.71 -22.21 -13.03
N LEU A 4 -0.81 -22.10 -14.00
CA LEU A 4 -0.83 -22.94 -15.22
C LEU A 4 -0.51 -24.39 -14.90
N ILE A 5 0.46 -24.63 -14.02
CA ILE A 5 0.84 -25.98 -13.58
C ILE A 5 -0.32 -26.63 -12.82
N ALA A 6 -1.02 -25.87 -11.97
CA ALA A 6 -2.20 -26.36 -11.26
C ALA A 6 -3.31 -26.82 -12.23
N ALA A 7 -3.59 -26.01 -13.26
CA ALA A 7 -4.59 -26.34 -14.29
C ALA A 7 -4.20 -27.59 -15.11
N GLU A 8 -2.95 -27.69 -15.56
CA GLU A 8 -2.46 -28.84 -16.32
C GLU A 8 -2.40 -30.11 -15.44
N GLY A 9 -2.01 -29.98 -14.18
CA GLY A 9 -2.02 -31.08 -13.21
C GLY A 9 -3.43 -31.63 -13.01
N GLY A 10 -4.41 -30.76 -12.79
CA GLY A 10 -5.82 -31.11 -12.72
C GLY A 10 -6.30 -31.85 -13.97
N TYR A 11 -5.96 -31.33 -15.16
CA TYR A 11 -6.32 -31.93 -16.45
C TYR A 11 -5.80 -33.37 -16.60
N ARG A 12 -4.54 -33.62 -16.23
CA ARG A 12 -3.95 -34.96 -16.28
C ARG A 12 -4.62 -35.92 -15.30
N LEU A 13 -4.91 -35.47 -14.07
CA LEU A 13 -5.65 -36.26 -13.08
C LEU A 13 -7.05 -36.63 -13.57
N GLY A 14 -7.79 -35.68 -14.15
CA GLY A 14 -9.12 -35.92 -14.70
C GLY A 14 -9.09 -36.95 -15.83
N ARG A 15 -8.11 -36.85 -16.73
CA ARG A 15 -7.94 -37.81 -17.83
C ARG A 15 -7.55 -39.21 -17.36
N TYR A 16 -6.76 -39.31 -16.29
CA TYR A 16 -6.39 -40.59 -15.68
C TYR A 16 -7.62 -41.26 -15.03
N ARG A 17 -8.41 -40.51 -14.26
CA ARG A 17 -9.60 -41.03 -13.57
C ARG A 17 -10.71 -41.47 -14.51
N LEU A 18 -10.81 -40.85 -15.69
CA LEU A 18 -11.74 -41.26 -16.76
C LEU A 18 -11.49 -42.69 -17.27
N ARG A 19 -10.33 -43.29 -17.00
CA ARG A 19 -10.02 -44.70 -17.33
C ARG A 19 -10.55 -45.69 -16.27
N SER A 20 -11.03 -45.19 -15.14
CA SER A 20 -11.62 -46.00 -14.07
C SER A 20 -13.09 -46.33 -14.39
N PRO A 21 -13.59 -47.53 -14.06
CA PRO A 21 -14.97 -47.94 -14.36
C PRO A 21 -16.05 -47.19 -13.56
N GLU A 22 -15.68 -46.56 -12.43
CA GLU A 22 -16.57 -45.66 -11.68
C GLU A 22 -16.56 -44.26 -12.30
N GLN A 23 -17.56 -43.97 -13.13
CA GLN A 23 -17.65 -42.71 -13.86
C GLN A 23 -18.23 -41.61 -12.95
N GLU A 24 -17.38 -40.73 -12.43
CA GLU A 24 -17.84 -39.49 -11.78
C GLU A 24 -18.64 -38.65 -12.80
N GLN A 25 -19.83 -38.19 -12.39
CA GLN A 25 -20.68 -37.37 -13.25
C GLN A 25 -20.10 -35.96 -13.38
N GLY A 26 -19.67 -35.60 -14.59
CA GLY A 26 -19.06 -34.28 -14.88
C GLY A 26 -19.93 -33.09 -14.44
N ALA A 27 -21.26 -33.22 -14.47
CA ALA A 27 -22.18 -32.18 -14.00
C ALA A 27 -22.04 -31.86 -12.50
N HIS A 28 -21.85 -32.88 -11.64
CA HIS A 28 -21.60 -32.66 -10.21
C HIS A 28 -20.27 -31.96 -9.97
N VAL A 29 -19.22 -32.36 -10.70
CA VAL A 29 -17.90 -31.71 -10.62
C VAL A 29 -18.00 -30.25 -11.09
N LEU A 30 -18.73 -29.97 -12.17
CA LEU A 30 -18.95 -28.60 -12.67
C LEU A 30 -19.64 -27.72 -11.62
N ALA A 31 -20.67 -28.22 -10.94
CA ALA A 31 -21.37 -27.48 -9.88
C ALA A 31 -20.44 -27.14 -8.69
N LEU A 32 -19.54 -28.04 -8.32
CA LEU A 32 -18.54 -27.77 -7.28
C LEU A 32 -17.50 -26.75 -7.75
N VAL A 33 -17.06 -26.84 -9.01
CA VAL A 33 -16.12 -25.88 -9.62
C VAL A 33 -16.73 -24.48 -9.67
N THR A 34 -17.98 -24.33 -10.12
CA THR A 34 -18.62 -23.01 -10.18
C THR A 34 -18.83 -22.41 -8.79
N THR A 35 -19.18 -23.22 -7.80
CA THR A 35 -19.32 -22.79 -6.40
C THR A 35 -17.99 -22.30 -5.82
N THR A 36 -16.93 -23.08 -6.00
CA THR A 36 -15.58 -22.73 -5.51
C THR A 36 -14.98 -21.53 -6.25
N MET A 37 -15.34 -21.34 -7.53
CA MET A 37 -15.00 -20.13 -8.29
C MET A 37 -15.71 -18.89 -7.77
N GLY A 38 -16.99 -19.00 -7.40
CA GLY A 38 -17.72 -17.92 -6.74
C GLY A 38 -17.05 -17.50 -5.44
N LEU A 39 -16.59 -18.47 -4.64
CA LEU A 39 -15.84 -18.20 -3.42
C LEU A 39 -14.49 -17.53 -3.71
N LEU A 40 -13.74 -18.01 -4.70
CA LEU A 40 -12.49 -17.38 -5.13
C LEU A 40 -12.72 -15.93 -5.55
N ALA A 41 -13.73 -15.68 -6.39
CA ALA A 41 -14.08 -14.33 -6.84
C ALA A 41 -14.40 -13.40 -5.66
N LEU A 42 -15.16 -13.88 -4.67
CA LEU A 42 -15.50 -13.12 -3.47
C LEU A 42 -14.27 -12.79 -2.61
N VAL A 43 -13.43 -13.78 -2.31
CA VAL A 43 -12.19 -13.59 -1.53
C VAL A 43 -11.27 -12.61 -2.24
N LEU A 44 -11.15 -12.71 -3.57
CA LEU A 44 -10.31 -11.84 -4.37
C LEU A 44 -10.84 -10.42 -4.41
N ALA A 45 -12.16 -10.23 -4.51
CA ALA A 45 -12.80 -8.92 -4.42
C ALA A 45 -12.54 -8.23 -3.07
N PHE A 46 -12.67 -8.96 -1.95
CA PHE A 46 -12.36 -8.42 -0.63
C PHE A 46 -10.87 -8.12 -0.45
N THR A 47 -9.99 -8.98 -0.96
CA THR A 47 -8.54 -8.79 -0.89
C THR A 47 -8.12 -7.55 -1.70
N PHE A 48 -8.66 -7.39 -2.91
CA PHE A 48 -8.46 -6.20 -3.73
C PHE A 48 -8.97 -4.95 -3.02
N GLY A 49 -10.19 -4.97 -2.47
CA GLY A 49 -10.78 -3.85 -1.75
C GLY A 49 -9.94 -3.42 -0.55
N PHE A 50 -9.40 -4.39 0.20
CA PHE A 50 -8.49 -4.12 1.32
C PHE A 50 -7.18 -3.48 0.85
N ALA A 51 -6.56 -4.03 -0.20
CA ALA A 51 -5.33 -3.47 -0.78
C ALA A 51 -5.55 -2.04 -1.30
N ALA A 52 -6.67 -1.79 -1.99
CA ALA A 52 -7.05 -0.47 -2.47
C ALA A 52 -7.28 0.53 -1.32
N SER A 53 -7.97 0.13 -0.26
CA SER A 53 -8.19 0.97 0.92
C SER A 53 -6.87 1.37 1.60
N ARG A 54 -5.91 0.45 1.70
CA ARG A 54 -4.58 0.76 2.24
C ARG A 54 -3.79 1.69 1.33
N PHE A 55 -3.88 1.49 0.01
CA PHE A 55 -3.27 2.39 -0.95
C PHE A 55 -3.79 3.82 -0.78
N GLU A 56 -5.11 4.01 -0.71
CA GLU A 56 -5.70 5.33 -0.49
C GLU A 56 -5.33 5.92 0.87
N ALA A 57 -5.31 5.11 1.94
CA ALA A 57 -4.87 5.56 3.25
C ALA A 57 -3.42 6.07 3.22
N ARG A 58 -2.51 5.36 2.52
CA ARG A 58 -1.11 5.79 2.37
C ARG A 58 -0.99 7.09 1.57
N LYS A 59 -1.79 7.27 0.53
CA LYS A 59 -1.88 8.52 -0.24
C LYS A 59 -2.39 9.67 0.64
N GLN A 60 -3.45 9.44 1.40
CA GLN A 60 -3.99 10.45 2.31
C GLN A 60 -2.97 10.85 3.38
N MET A 61 -2.17 9.92 3.91
CA MET A 61 -1.11 10.26 4.86
C MET A 61 -0.05 11.21 4.30
N VAL A 62 0.26 11.15 3.00
CA VAL A 62 1.18 12.10 2.36
C VAL A 62 0.55 13.49 2.29
N VAL A 63 -0.73 13.55 1.92
CA VAL A 63 -1.50 14.80 1.86
C VAL A 63 -1.62 15.44 3.24
N ASP A 64 -1.99 14.65 4.25
CA ASP A 64 -2.14 15.11 5.63
C ASP A 64 -0.81 15.64 6.19
N GLU A 65 0.30 14.94 5.91
CA GLU A 65 1.63 15.38 6.31
C GLU A 65 2.00 16.71 5.63
N ALA A 66 1.80 16.82 4.31
CA ALA A 66 2.05 18.06 3.57
C ALA A 66 1.25 19.24 4.13
N ASN A 67 -0.05 19.06 4.37
CA ASN A 67 -0.92 20.10 4.94
C ASN A 67 -0.50 20.52 6.35
N ALA A 68 -0.05 19.55 7.18
CA ALA A 68 0.44 19.85 8.52
C ALA A 68 1.77 20.62 8.49
N ILE A 69 2.68 20.28 7.57
CA ILE A 69 3.92 21.03 7.36
C ILE A 69 3.60 22.45 6.87
N GLU A 70 2.70 22.61 5.89
CA GLU A 70 2.27 23.91 5.37
C GLU A 70 1.70 24.80 6.49
N THR A 71 0.78 24.25 7.27
CA THR A 71 0.19 24.96 8.43
C THR A 71 1.27 25.39 9.41
N THR A 72 2.24 24.52 9.69
CA THR A 72 3.37 24.81 10.58
C THR A 72 4.28 25.89 9.99
N TYR A 73 4.53 25.87 8.67
CA TYR A 73 5.36 26.84 7.95
C TYR A 73 4.74 28.25 7.93
N LEU A 74 3.42 28.33 7.70
CA LEU A 74 2.68 29.59 7.76
C LEU A 74 2.70 30.15 9.19
N ARG A 75 2.38 29.32 10.19
CA ARG A 75 2.37 29.70 11.61
C ARG A 75 3.75 30.05 12.15
N ALA A 76 4.83 29.53 11.59
CA ALA A 76 6.19 29.94 11.93
C ALA A 76 6.41 31.45 11.70
N GLY A 77 5.70 32.06 10.75
CA GLY A 77 5.76 33.52 10.53
C GLY A 77 5.14 34.36 11.65
N LEU A 78 4.43 33.73 12.59
CA LEU A 78 3.84 34.39 13.75
C LEU A 78 4.79 34.38 14.96
N LEU A 79 5.93 33.68 14.86
CA LEU A 79 6.90 33.59 15.95
C LEU A 79 7.71 34.89 16.08
N PRO A 80 8.11 35.26 17.30
CA PRO A 80 8.89 36.46 17.54
C PRO A 80 10.35 36.31 17.05
N GLY A 81 10.98 37.45 16.79
CA GLY A 81 12.41 37.54 16.44
C GLY A 81 12.79 36.68 15.24
N ASP A 82 13.95 36.04 15.33
CA ASP A 82 14.51 35.22 14.25
C ASP A 82 13.98 33.76 14.23
N HIS A 83 13.14 33.37 15.20
CA HIS A 83 12.65 31.99 15.30
C HIS A 83 11.86 31.57 14.06
N GLY A 84 11.02 32.46 13.52
CA GLY A 84 10.22 32.17 12.34
C GLY A 84 11.06 31.82 11.11
N ALA A 85 12.12 32.59 10.85
CA ALA A 85 13.04 32.35 9.73
C ALA A 85 13.81 31.02 9.90
N LYS A 86 14.30 30.72 11.12
CA LYS A 86 15.01 29.47 11.43
C LYS A 86 14.11 28.25 11.23
N VAL A 87 12.88 28.31 11.77
CA VAL A 87 11.88 27.25 11.63
C VAL A 87 11.53 27.02 10.16
N ARG A 88 11.23 28.09 9.40
CA ARG A 88 10.94 27.97 7.96
C ARG A 88 12.10 27.38 7.16
N GLY A 89 13.35 27.72 7.51
CA GLY A 89 14.55 27.08 6.94
C GLY A 89 14.59 25.57 7.18
N ARG A 90 14.38 25.14 8.42
CA ARG A 90 14.38 23.71 8.79
C ARG A 90 13.23 22.93 8.19
N LEU A 91 12.04 23.53 8.04
CA LEU A 91 10.90 22.89 7.38
C LEU A 91 11.16 22.67 5.88
N ARG A 92 11.84 23.60 5.20
CA ARG A 92 12.28 23.40 3.80
C ARG A 92 13.27 22.25 3.68
N GLU A 93 14.24 22.17 4.58
CA GLU A 93 15.17 21.04 4.63
C GLU A 93 14.44 19.72 4.89
N TYR A 94 13.48 19.71 5.81
CA TYR A 94 12.66 18.55 6.10
C TYR A 94 11.92 18.03 4.85
N VAL A 95 11.24 18.92 4.12
CA VAL A 95 10.55 18.55 2.87
C VAL A 95 11.53 17.99 1.83
N ALA A 96 12.70 18.61 1.66
CA ALA A 96 13.72 18.17 0.72
C ALA A 96 14.23 16.75 1.04
N VAL A 97 14.59 16.49 2.31
CA VAL A 97 15.04 15.17 2.78
C VAL A 97 13.99 14.09 2.52
N ARG A 98 12.70 14.40 2.73
CA ARG A 98 11.60 13.45 2.50
C ARG A 98 11.40 13.14 1.02
N LEU A 99 11.50 14.14 0.14
CA LEU A 99 11.40 13.94 -1.30
C LEU A 99 12.58 13.17 -1.87
N GLU A 100 13.79 13.42 -1.37
CA GLU A 100 15.01 12.70 -1.78
C GLU A 100 14.95 11.22 -1.37
N ALA A 101 14.41 10.91 -0.19
CA ALA A 101 14.21 9.54 0.28
C ALA A 101 13.43 8.67 -0.72
N VAL A 102 12.37 9.23 -1.30
CA VAL A 102 11.52 8.53 -2.27
C VAL A 102 12.22 8.36 -3.62
N LYS A 103 13.09 9.30 -4.00
CA LYS A 103 13.86 9.24 -5.26
C LYS A 103 15.01 8.24 -5.18
N LEU A 104 15.76 8.24 -4.08
CA LEU A 104 17.00 7.44 -3.93
C LEU A 104 16.78 6.11 -3.22
N GLY A 105 15.59 5.86 -2.64
CA GLY A 105 15.30 4.66 -1.86
C GLY A 105 15.99 4.61 -0.50
N ASN A 106 16.58 5.71 -0.03
CA ASN A 106 17.30 5.77 1.24
C ASN A 106 16.37 6.19 2.41
N ALA A 107 15.38 5.34 2.69
CA ALA A 107 14.35 5.62 3.68
C ALA A 107 14.91 5.78 5.10
N ASP A 108 15.90 4.98 5.48
CA ASP A 108 16.46 4.98 6.84
C ASP A 108 17.19 6.29 7.16
N HIS A 109 18.06 6.77 6.24
CA HIS A 109 18.74 8.05 6.40
C HIS A 109 17.73 9.20 6.49
N ALA A 110 16.70 9.19 5.64
CA ALA A 110 15.70 10.24 5.64
C ALA A 110 14.87 10.26 6.93
N VAL A 111 14.54 9.09 7.51
CA VAL A 111 13.88 8.99 8.81
C VAL A 111 14.78 9.52 9.92
N GLN A 112 16.06 9.17 9.93
CA GLN A 112 17.02 9.67 10.93
C GLN A 112 17.14 11.19 10.87
N ARG A 113 17.41 11.77 9.69
CA ARG A 113 17.55 13.22 9.51
C ARG A 113 16.24 13.96 9.83
N SER A 114 15.10 13.38 9.48
CA SER A 114 13.77 13.90 9.84
C SER A 114 13.59 14.02 11.36
N VAL A 115 13.99 12.99 12.11
CA VAL A 115 13.91 13.00 13.58
C VAL A 115 14.84 14.04 14.19
N GLU A 116 16.03 14.26 13.62
CA GLU A 116 16.93 15.33 14.04
C GLU A 116 16.30 16.71 13.83
N LEU A 117 15.77 16.97 12.64
CA LEU A 117 15.07 18.21 12.32
C LEU A 117 13.88 18.46 13.24
N HIS A 118 13.12 17.42 13.60
CA HIS A 118 12.04 17.55 14.59
C HIS A 118 12.55 18.01 15.96
N ARG A 119 13.68 17.48 16.44
CA ARG A 119 14.27 17.93 17.72
C ARG A 119 14.74 19.38 17.63
N GLU A 120 15.33 19.77 16.50
CA GLU A 120 15.78 21.14 16.29
C GLU A 120 14.61 22.13 16.21
N LEU A 121 13.53 21.78 15.50
CA LEU A 121 12.29 22.55 15.44
C LEU A 121 11.66 22.68 16.84
N TRP A 122 11.64 21.60 17.62
CA TRP A 122 11.10 21.60 18.97
C TRP A 122 11.89 22.53 19.91
N LYS A 123 13.22 22.57 19.79
CA LYS A 123 14.07 23.50 20.55
C LYS A 123 13.73 24.97 20.26
N GLU A 124 13.44 25.35 19.01
CA GLU A 124 12.99 26.72 18.71
C GLU A 124 11.62 27.01 19.30
N ALA A 125 10.72 26.03 19.27
CA ALA A 125 9.40 26.15 19.86
C ALA A 125 9.48 26.39 21.38
N GLU A 126 10.35 25.64 22.08
CA GLU A 126 10.62 25.84 23.51
C GLU A 126 11.25 27.20 23.80
N ALA A 127 12.19 27.66 22.98
CA ALA A 127 12.82 28.97 23.13
C ALA A 127 11.79 30.10 22.97
N ALA A 128 11.01 30.09 21.88
CA ALA A 128 9.94 31.05 21.65
C ALA A 128 8.87 31.02 22.76
N GLY A 129 8.54 29.83 23.28
CA GLY A 129 7.61 29.67 24.39
C GLY A 129 8.13 30.23 25.71
N ARG A 130 9.44 30.17 25.96
CA ARG A 130 10.05 30.80 27.14
C ARG A 130 10.14 32.32 27.02
N GLU A 131 10.38 32.83 25.80
CA GLU A 131 10.38 34.27 25.54
C GLU A 131 8.98 34.90 25.67
N GLN A 132 7.94 34.18 25.22
CA GLN A 132 6.55 34.66 25.31
C GLN A 132 5.58 33.60 25.86
N PRO A 133 5.59 33.33 27.18
CA PRO A 133 4.84 32.23 27.79
C PRO A 133 3.31 32.31 27.63
N ALA A 134 2.76 33.52 27.53
CA ALA A 134 1.32 33.77 27.40
C ALA A 134 0.87 34.02 25.94
N SER A 135 1.77 33.84 24.96
CA SER A 135 1.45 34.12 23.56
C SER A 135 0.60 33.01 22.94
N ALA A 136 -0.65 33.34 22.58
CA ALA A 136 -1.53 32.44 21.84
C ALA A 136 -0.94 32.03 20.48
N LEU A 137 -0.14 32.90 19.85
CA LEU A 137 0.51 32.63 18.56
C LEU A 137 1.55 31.50 18.68
N VAL A 138 2.34 31.53 19.75
CA VAL A 138 3.34 30.48 20.03
C VAL A 138 2.65 29.15 20.35
N GLN A 139 1.55 29.17 21.10
CA GLN A 139 0.76 27.95 21.39
C GLN A 139 0.21 27.30 20.11
N ILE A 140 -0.41 28.11 19.24
CA ILE A 140 -0.95 27.65 17.94
C ILE A 140 0.16 27.07 17.05
N PHE A 141 1.38 27.61 17.11
CA PHE A 141 2.54 27.04 16.42
C PHE A 141 2.96 25.69 17.02
N ILE A 142 3.11 25.59 18.35
CA ILE A 142 3.48 24.35 19.04
C ILE A 142 2.49 23.22 18.72
N GLU A 143 1.19 23.51 18.72
CA GLU A 143 0.15 22.54 18.34
C GLU A 143 0.33 22.04 16.89
N SER A 144 0.60 22.93 15.94
CA SER A 144 0.85 22.54 14.55
C SER A 144 2.11 21.69 14.41
N LEU A 145 3.18 22.07 15.11
CA LEU A 145 4.44 21.32 15.10
C LEU A 145 4.25 19.91 15.69
N ASN A 146 3.53 19.80 16.81
CA ASN A 146 3.20 18.51 17.42
C ASN A 146 2.38 17.62 16.46
N LYS A 147 1.39 18.20 15.78
CA LYS A 147 0.60 17.47 14.78
C LYS A 147 1.46 16.96 13.62
N MET A 148 2.36 17.79 13.09
CA MET A 148 3.30 17.43 12.02
C MET A 148 4.21 16.26 12.45
N ILE A 149 4.84 16.36 13.62
CA ILE A 149 5.70 15.30 14.18
C ILE A 149 4.90 14.00 14.38
N GLY A 150 3.67 14.11 14.88
CA GLY A 150 2.76 12.98 15.07
C GLY A 150 2.45 12.25 13.76
N LEU A 151 2.13 12.99 12.69
CA LEU A 151 1.85 12.40 11.37
C LEU A 151 3.07 11.68 10.78
N HIS A 152 4.26 12.25 10.93
CA HIS A 152 5.51 11.57 10.55
C HIS A 152 5.66 10.22 11.27
N ALA A 153 5.45 10.19 12.59
CA ALA A 153 5.58 8.96 13.37
C ALA A 153 4.60 7.87 12.93
N ILE A 154 3.37 8.24 12.57
CA ILE A 154 2.38 7.30 12.00
C ILE A 154 2.88 6.81 10.64
N ARG A 155 3.35 7.71 9.76
CA ARG A 155 3.84 7.34 8.41
C ARG A 155 5.01 6.36 8.47
N VAL A 156 5.97 6.55 9.38
CA VAL A 156 7.10 5.63 9.57
C VAL A 156 6.63 4.26 10.09
N LYS A 157 5.74 4.23 11.09
CA LYS A 157 5.20 2.96 11.63
C LYS A 157 4.41 2.18 10.58
N VAL A 158 3.60 2.88 9.79
CA VAL A 158 2.86 2.28 8.68
C VAL A 158 3.85 1.77 7.63
N ALA A 159 4.83 2.56 7.21
CA ALA A 159 5.81 2.13 6.21
C ALA A 159 6.55 0.82 6.58
N VAL A 160 6.92 0.62 7.85
CA VAL A 160 7.73 -0.54 8.28
C VAL A 160 6.90 -1.81 8.50
N ARG A 161 5.60 -1.72 8.81
CA ARG A 161 4.81 -2.88 9.28
C ARG A 161 3.49 -3.15 8.53
N SER A 162 3.20 -2.44 7.45
CA SER A 162 1.85 -2.41 6.85
C SER A 162 1.61 -3.32 5.63
N GLY A 163 2.27 -4.48 5.53
CA GLY A 163 1.85 -5.51 4.57
C GLY A 163 0.54 -6.19 4.98
N MET A 164 -0.19 -6.80 4.04
CA MET A 164 -1.20 -7.80 4.40
C MET A 164 -0.53 -8.98 5.12
N PRO A 165 -1.12 -9.51 6.20
CA PRO A 165 -0.64 -10.74 6.82
C PRO A 165 -0.42 -11.84 5.77
N GLU A 166 0.74 -12.49 5.81
CA GLU A 166 1.11 -13.53 4.84
C GLU A 166 0.09 -14.67 4.78
N ALA A 167 -0.63 -14.92 5.88
CA ALA A 167 -1.73 -15.87 5.95
C ALA A 167 -2.84 -15.59 4.92
N ILE A 168 -3.19 -14.32 4.65
CA ILE A 168 -4.22 -13.97 3.66
C ILE A 168 -3.72 -14.28 2.25
N TRP A 169 -2.46 -13.95 1.95
CA TRP A 169 -1.84 -14.30 0.68
C TRP A 169 -1.75 -15.81 0.48
N ALA A 170 -1.35 -16.56 1.50
CA ALA A 170 -1.29 -18.01 1.46
C ALA A 170 -2.68 -18.63 1.20
N ALA A 171 -3.72 -18.15 1.89
CA ALA A 171 -5.09 -18.60 1.67
C ALA A 171 -5.58 -18.29 0.24
N LEU A 172 -5.34 -17.07 -0.26
CA LEU A 172 -5.72 -16.65 -1.61
C LEU A 172 -5.05 -17.53 -2.68
N TYR A 173 -3.74 -17.76 -2.55
CA TYR A 173 -2.98 -18.63 -3.46
C TYR A 173 -3.45 -20.08 -3.40
N LEU A 174 -3.69 -20.62 -2.20
CA LEU A 174 -4.18 -21.98 -2.02
C LEU A 174 -5.54 -22.17 -2.68
N VAL A 175 -6.50 -21.26 -2.43
CA VAL A 175 -7.83 -21.32 -3.02
C VAL A 175 -7.76 -21.18 -4.54
N ALA A 176 -6.90 -20.29 -5.07
CA ALA A 176 -6.69 -20.14 -6.51
C ALA A 176 -6.14 -21.41 -7.17
N VAL A 177 -5.14 -22.06 -6.54
CA VAL A 177 -4.54 -23.31 -7.03
C VAL A 177 -5.54 -24.45 -7.03
N LEU A 178 -6.28 -24.64 -5.93
CA LEU A 178 -7.31 -25.68 -5.82
C LEU A 178 -8.41 -25.49 -6.87
N ASN A 179 -8.84 -24.25 -7.08
CA ASN A 179 -9.83 -23.89 -8.09
C ASN A 179 -9.37 -24.21 -9.52
N LEU A 180 -8.16 -23.80 -9.90
CA LEU A 180 -7.63 -24.08 -11.23
C LEU A 180 -7.35 -25.57 -11.45
N MET A 181 -6.95 -26.29 -10.41
CA MET A 181 -6.83 -27.74 -10.45
C MET A 181 -8.19 -28.40 -10.68
N ALA A 182 -9.25 -27.93 -10.02
CA ALA A 182 -10.61 -28.43 -10.20
C ALA A 182 -11.16 -28.13 -11.61
N VAL A 183 -10.89 -26.94 -12.17
CA VAL A 183 -11.21 -26.60 -13.57
C VAL A 183 -10.50 -27.53 -14.54
N GLY A 184 -9.19 -27.72 -14.35
CA GLY A 184 -8.40 -28.64 -15.15
C GLY A 184 -8.97 -30.06 -15.10
N TYR A 185 -9.27 -30.53 -13.89
CA TYR A 185 -9.85 -31.85 -13.64
C TYR A 185 -11.17 -32.06 -14.38
N HIS A 186 -12.10 -31.10 -14.29
CA HIS A 186 -13.35 -31.14 -15.04
C HIS A 186 -13.11 -31.17 -16.56
N ALA A 187 -12.21 -30.33 -17.09
CA ALA A 187 -11.87 -30.33 -18.51
C ALA A 187 -11.26 -31.66 -18.99
N GLY A 188 -10.47 -32.32 -18.13
CA GLY A 188 -9.91 -33.65 -18.38
C GLY A 188 -10.96 -34.76 -18.40
N LEU A 189 -11.96 -34.69 -17.52
CA LEU A 189 -13.08 -35.65 -17.45
C LEU A 189 -13.98 -35.57 -18.69
N VAL A 190 -14.30 -34.36 -19.17
CA VAL A 190 -15.25 -34.17 -20.30
C VAL A 190 -14.54 -34.23 -21.66
N LYS A 191 -13.24 -34.57 -21.70
CA LYS A 191 -12.40 -34.60 -22.92
C LYS A 191 -12.47 -33.32 -23.76
N THR A 192 -12.70 -32.17 -23.13
CA THR A 192 -12.73 -30.90 -23.86
C THR A 192 -11.34 -30.65 -24.46
N PRO A 193 -11.21 -30.28 -25.74
CA PRO A 193 -9.92 -29.81 -26.27
C PRO A 193 -9.44 -28.62 -25.44
N ARG A 194 -8.12 -28.41 -25.36
CA ARG A 194 -7.50 -27.30 -24.60
C ARG A 194 -8.15 -25.97 -25.01
N SER A 195 -9.16 -25.56 -24.27
CA SER A 195 -9.97 -24.42 -24.64
C SER A 195 -9.19 -23.14 -24.32
N PRO A 196 -9.13 -22.17 -25.26
CA PRO A 196 -8.52 -20.87 -24.97
C PRO A 196 -9.15 -20.18 -23.76
N ALA A 197 -10.39 -20.54 -23.38
CA ALA A 197 -11.06 -20.03 -22.18
C ALA A 197 -10.29 -20.29 -20.88
N VAL A 198 -9.58 -21.42 -20.75
CA VAL A 198 -8.75 -21.72 -19.56
C VAL A 198 -7.55 -20.77 -19.51
N ALA A 199 -6.95 -20.46 -20.66
CA ALA A 199 -5.87 -19.49 -20.73
C ALA A 199 -6.37 -18.08 -20.37
N THR A 200 -7.54 -17.67 -20.87
CA THR A 200 -8.18 -16.41 -20.49
C THR A 200 -8.43 -16.32 -18.98
N LEU A 201 -8.94 -17.39 -18.35
CA LEU A 201 -9.17 -17.44 -16.91
C LEU A 201 -7.86 -17.31 -16.13
N VAL A 202 -6.83 -18.05 -16.51
CA VAL A 202 -5.52 -18.01 -15.82
C VAL A 202 -4.87 -16.64 -15.97
N ILE A 203 -4.93 -16.03 -17.16
CA ILE A 203 -4.41 -14.69 -17.40
C ILE A 203 -5.20 -13.67 -16.57
N GLY A 204 -6.53 -13.70 -16.61
CA GLY A 204 -7.37 -12.79 -15.84
C GLY A 204 -7.11 -12.87 -14.33
N LEU A 205 -7.03 -14.08 -13.79
CA LEU A 205 -6.69 -14.30 -12.38
C LEU A 205 -5.27 -13.82 -12.05
N SER A 206 -4.31 -14.06 -12.95
CA SER A 206 -2.92 -13.60 -12.77
C SER A 206 -2.83 -12.07 -12.75
N VAL A 207 -3.54 -11.38 -13.65
CA VAL A 207 -3.59 -9.92 -13.69
C VAL A 207 -4.22 -9.36 -12.42
N LEU A 208 -5.34 -9.92 -11.96
CA LEU A 208 -5.99 -9.47 -10.74
C LEU A 208 -5.11 -9.67 -9.51
N LEU A 209 -4.50 -10.85 -9.37
CA LEU A 209 -3.56 -11.13 -8.27
C LEU A 209 -2.35 -10.19 -8.31
N MET A 210 -1.82 -9.92 -9.50
CA MET A 210 -0.72 -8.96 -9.69
C MET A 210 -1.13 -7.56 -9.26
N LEU A 211 -2.32 -7.09 -9.67
CA LEU A 211 -2.80 -5.77 -9.32
C LEU A 211 -3.09 -5.64 -7.82
N THR A 212 -3.65 -6.69 -7.20
CA THR A 212 -3.82 -6.74 -5.74
C THR A 212 -2.47 -6.70 -5.01
N ALA A 213 -1.46 -7.42 -5.52
CA ALA A 213 -0.11 -7.41 -4.94
C ALA A 213 0.57 -6.05 -5.10
N ASP A 214 0.38 -5.41 -6.25
CA ASP A 214 0.90 -4.08 -6.57
C ASP A 214 0.32 -3.00 -5.65
N LEU A 215 -1.01 -3.04 -5.43
CA LEU A 215 -1.69 -2.16 -4.48
C LEU A 215 -1.22 -2.36 -3.03
N ASP A 216 -0.97 -3.60 -2.62
CA ASP A 216 -0.46 -3.91 -1.28
C ASP A 216 0.99 -3.43 -1.12
N ARG A 217 1.85 -3.64 -2.14
CA ARG A 217 3.26 -3.21 -2.19
C ARG A 217 3.43 -1.84 -2.86
N SER A 218 2.76 -0.82 -2.35
CA SER A 218 2.70 0.52 -2.95
C SER A 218 4.02 1.31 -3.00
N GLN A 219 5.15 0.75 -2.53
CA GLN A 219 6.48 1.38 -2.61
C GLN A 219 7.39 0.72 -3.67
N GLU A 220 7.09 -0.50 -4.12
CA GLU A 220 7.91 -1.26 -5.07
C GLU A 220 7.15 -1.57 -6.37
N GLY A 221 5.86 -1.23 -6.42
CA GLY A 221 4.95 -1.51 -7.53
C GLY A 221 4.88 -0.46 -8.64
N ALA A 222 4.05 -0.75 -9.65
CA ALA A 222 3.68 0.17 -10.72
C ALA A 222 2.77 1.30 -10.21
N LEU A 223 1.87 1.00 -9.27
CA LEU A 223 1.04 1.96 -8.56
C LEU A 223 1.80 2.53 -7.36
N ARG A 224 2.58 3.59 -7.60
CA ARG A 224 3.32 4.31 -6.54
C ARG A 224 2.46 5.38 -5.91
N VAL A 225 2.61 5.56 -4.59
CA VAL A 225 1.97 6.67 -3.88
C VAL A 225 2.59 7.99 -4.34
N SER A 226 1.76 8.83 -4.99
CA SER A 226 2.19 10.14 -5.48
C SER A 226 2.74 11.01 -4.34
N GLN A 227 3.87 11.67 -4.60
CA GLN A 227 4.45 12.68 -3.70
C GLN A 227 4.07 14.11 -4.12
N GLN A 228 3.08 14.28 -5.01
CA GLN A 228 2.74 15.58 -5.59
C GLN A 228 2.45 16.64 -4.53
N ALA A 229 1.69 16.31 -3.47
CA ALA A 229 1.40 17.25 -2.39
C ALA A 229 2.68 17.79 -1.69
N MET A 230 3.72 16.97 -1.55
CA MET A 230 5.01 17.41 -0.98
C MET A 230 5.83 18.24 -1.97
N ILE A 231 5.68 17.99 -3.27
CA ILE A 231 6.33 18.78 -4.34
C ILE A 231 5.68 20.16 -4.44
N ASP A 232 4.35 20.20 -4.47
CA ASP A 232 3.58 21.45 -4.49
C ASP A 232 3.90 22.30 -3.26
N LEU A 233 4.01 21.66 -2.09
CA LEU A 233 4.47 22.31 -0.86
C LEU A 233 5.90 22.86 -0.97
N GLN A 234 6.82 22.10 -1.58
CA GLN A 234 8.20 22.57 -1.78
C GLN A 234 8.24 23.84 -2.64
N HIS A 235 7.42 23.92 -3.69
CA HIS A 235 7.30 25.13 -4.51
C HIS A 235 6.72 26.30 -3.72
N LEU A 236 5.64 26.07 -2.96
CA LEU A 236 5.02 27.10 -2.11
C LEU A 236 5.98 27.69 -1.07
N MET A 237 6.93 26.89 -0.56
CA MET A 237 7.95 27.37 0.38
C MET A 237 9.15 28.06 -0.28
N GLY A 238 9.33 27.86 -1.58
CA GLY A 238 10.42 28.44 -2.38
C GLY A 238 10.11 29.84 -2.90
N ASP A 239 8.82 30.14 -3.09
CA ASP A 239 8.29 31.48 -3.37
C ASP A 239 8.24 32.36 -2.10
#